data_AF-A0A950PZ81-F1
#
_entry.id   AF-A0A950PZ81-F1
#
_cell.length_a   1.000
_cell.length_b   1.000
_cell.length_c   1.000
_cell.angle_alpha   90.00
_cell.angle_beta   90.00
_cell.angle_gamma   90.00
#
_symmetry.space_group_name_H-M   'P 1'
#
loop_
_entity.id
_entity.type
_entity.pdbx_description
1 polymer ?
#
loop_
_entity_poly.entity_id
_entity_poly.type
_entity_poly.pdbx_seq_one_letter_code
_entity_poly.pdbx_strand_id
1 'polypeptide(L)'
;MTLPWGRRYLMCPPEHFGVLYEINPWMHREVLVDADRAREQWANLKATLEQAGAEIEVLEAAPDQPDIVFTANAGIVNGRQFVPSRFMHPEREGEVPFDVAWFEQHGFTVDRLPDHVHHEGAGDALPFGNVLLSGYRFRSDAASHAYLSRLTGAAVRSVELADERLYHLDLTFCPLDGRRAIVAPDGWDRYGRRVVEALVPELLVL
;
A
#
# COMPACT_ATOMS: atom_id res chain seq x y z
N MET A 1 12.63 -8.91 -17.31
CA MET A 1 12.81 -7.45 -17.47
C MET A 1 12.72 -6.83 -16.09
N THR A 2 13.65 -5.97 -15.72
CA THR A 2 13.66 -5.30 -14.41
C THR A 2 12.47 -4.35 -14.28
N LEU A 3 11.98 -4.15 -13.06
CA LEU A 3 10.93 -3.19 -12.79
C LEU A 3 11.47 -1.76 -13.03
N PRO A 4 10.70 -0.88 -13.69
CA PRO A 4 11.07 0.53 -13.85
C PRO A 4 10.77 1.38 -12.60
N TRP A 5 10.13 0.79 -11.59
CA TRP A 5 9.75 1.40 -10.30
C TRP A 5 10.46 0.66 -9.13
N GLY A 6 10.17 1.04 -7.88
CA GLY A 6 10.77 0.38 -6.71
C GLY A 6 12.24 0.76 -6.53
N ARG A 7 12.57 2.03 -6.82
CA ARG A 7 13.91 2.60 -6.62
C ARG A 7 13.90 3.80 -5.70
N ARG A 8 12.76 4.47 -5.57
CA ARG A 8 12.53 5.60 -4.68
C ARG A 8 11.30 5.29 -3.84
N TYR A 9 11.42 5.40 -2.53
CA TYR A 9 10.38 5.04 -1.57
C TYR A 9 10.11 6.20 -0.62
N LEU A 10 8.85 6.37 -0.24
CA LEU A 10 8.47 7.24 0.86
C LEU A 10 8.39 6.42 2.14
N MET A 11 9.02 6.88 3.22
CA MET A 11 8.91 6.29 4.55
C MET A 11 8.56 7.38 5.56
N CYS A 12 7.90 7.01 6.66
CA CYS A 12 7.63 7.92 7.78
C CYS A 12 8.20 7.32 9.07
N PRO A 13 8.96 8.07 9.89
CA PRO A 13 9.59 7.55 11.10
C PRO A 13 8.56 7.30 12.21
N PRO A 14 8.80 6.31 13.10
CA PRO A 14 7.81 5.88 14.09
C PRO A 14 7.83 6.74 15.36
N GLU A 15 7.91 8.06 15.23
CA GLU A 15 7.98 8.97 16.40
C GLU A 15 6.70 8.95 17.24
N HIS A 16 5.56 8.75 16.58
CA HIS A 16 4.22 8.67 17.19
C HIS A 16 3.55 7.31 16.99
N PHE A 17 4.30 6.28 16.56
CA PHE A 17 3.75 4.95 16.30
C PHE A 17 3.26 4.27 17.58
N GLY A 18 2.09 3.65 17.50
CA GLY A 18 1.45 2.91 18.58
C GLY A 18 0.20 2.17 18.13
N VAL A 19 -0.21 1.14 18.85
CA VAL A 19 -1.50 0.46 18.62
C VAL A 19 -2.57 1.13 19.48
N LEU A 20 -3.20 2.18 18.96
CA LEU A 20 -4.17 3.01 19.72
C LEU A 20 -5.63 2.58 19.49
N TYR A 21 -5.87 1.77 18.46
CA TYR A 21 -7.16 1.26 18.01
C TYR A 21 -6.98 -0.12 17.35
N GLU A 22 -8.09 -0.79 17.03
CA GLU A 22 -8.08 -2.16 16.48
C GLU A 22 -8.93 -2.20 15.21
N ILE A 23 -8.29 -1.99 14.05
CA ILE A 23 -8.93 -1.93 12.73
C ILE A 23 -8.48 -3.07 11.80
N ASN A 24 -7.78 -4.05 12.36
CA ASN A 24 -7.44 -5.32 11.70
C ASN A 24 -7.16 -6.40 12.76
N PRO A 25 -7.16 -7.70 12.38
CA PRO A 25 -7.00 -8.80 13.34
C PRO A 25 -5.66 -8.89 14.07
N TRP A 26 -4.63 -8.13 13.65
CA TRP A 26 -3.30 -8.15 14.28
C TRP A 26 -3.14 -7.08 15.35
N MET A 27 -4.06 -6.13 15.42
CA MET A 27 -4.03 -5.06 16.41
C MET A 27 -4.73 -5.51 17.68
N HIS A 28 -4.03 -5.35 18.80
CA HIS A 28 -4.56 -5.54 20.15
C HIS A 28 -4.06 -4.39 21.02
N ARG A 29 -4.95 -3.54 21.54
CA ARG A 29 -4.54 -2.34 22.30
C ARG A 29 -3.80 -2.68 23.60
N GLU A 30 -3.98 -3.87 24.16
CA GLU A 30 -3.17 -4.31 25.29
C GLU A 30 -1.69 -4.56 24.94
N VAL A 31 -1.36 -4.74 23.66
CA VAL A 31 0.01 -4.95 23.19
C VAL A 31 0.67 -3.61 22.95
N LEU A 32 1.43 -3.16 23.95
CA LEU A 32 2.15 -1.88 23.88
C LEU A 32 3.36 -1.97 22.94
N VAL A 33 3.55 -0.91 22.16
CA VAL A 33 4.73 -0.74 21.31
C VAL A 33 5.94 -0.34 22.15
N ASP A 34 7.05 -1.05 21.98
CA ASP A 34 8.35 -0.61 22.44
C ASP A 34 8.90 0.43 21.44
N ALA A 35 8.86 1.71 21.84
CA ALA A 35 9.21 2.82 20.97
C ALA A 35 10.68 2.81 20.54
N ASP A 36 11.61 2.40 21.41
CA ASP A 36 13.03 2.35 21.07
C ASP A 36 13.30 1.22 20.08
N ARG A 37 12.68 0.06 20.32
CA ARG A 37 12.74 -1.06 19.37
C ARG A 37 12.10 -0.71 18.02
N ALA A 38 10.97 0.00 18.00
CA ALA A 38 10.32 0.42 16.76
C ALA A 38 11.23 1.36 15.94
N ARG A 39 11.89 2.32 16.60
CA ARG A 39 12.88 3.20 15.97
C ARG A 39 14.07 2.42 15.42
N GLU A 40 14.61 1.46 16.19
CA GLU A 40 15.72 0.62 15.75
C GLU A 40 15.33 -0.21 14.51
N GLN A 41 14.17 -0.87 14.54
CA GLN A 41 13.67 -1.69 13.44
C GLN A 41 13.42 -0.86 12.18
N TRP A 42 12.82 0.33 12.32
CA TRP A 42 12.61 1.25 11.21
C TRP A 42 13.93 1.75 10.62
N ALA A 43 14.88 2.16 11.46
CA ALA A 43 16.19 2.64 11.02
C ALA A 43 16.96 1.53 10.29
N ASN A 44 16.86 0.28 10.78
CA ASN A 44 17.45 -0.87 10.12
C ASN A 44 16.81 -1.17 8.76
N LEU A 45 15.47 -1.07 8.64
CA LEU A 45 14.77 -1.21 7.36
C LEU A 45 15.22 -0.14 6.36
N LYS A 46 15.20 1.13 6.77
CA LYS A 46 15.65 2.25 5.93
C LYS A 46 17.09 2.04 5.45
N ALA A 47 18.01 1.73 6.35
CA ALA A 47 19.41 1.49 6.01
C ALA A 47 19.58 0.29 5.06
N THR A 48 18.80 -0.78 5.26
CA THR A 48 18.84 -1.97 4.39
C THR A 48 18.38 -1.63 2.98
N LEU A 49 17.30 -0.85 2.83
CA LEU A 49 16.82 -0.38 1.53
C LEU A 49 17.86 0.50 0.83
N GLU A 50 18.46 1.45 1.56
CA GLU A 50 19.52 2.32 1.03
C GLU A 50 20.75 1.52 0.58
N GLN A 51 21.18 0.53 1.36
CA GLN A 51 22.28 -0.38 0.99
C GLN A 51 21.96 -1.23 -0.25
N ALA A 52 20.68 -1.59 -0.44
CA ALA A 52 20.21 -2.24 -1.66
C ALA A 52 20.10 -1.29 -2.87
N GLY A 53 20.39 0.00 -2.68
CA GLY A 53 20.41 1.03 -3.73
C GLY A 53 19.08 1.75 -3.93
N ALA A 54 18.20 1.74 -2.92
CA ALA A 54 17.00 2.56 -2.91
C ALA A 54 17.30 4.00 -2.47
N GLU A 55 16.58 4.95 -3.06
CA GLU A 55 16.47 6.33 -2.60
C GLU A 55 15.29 6.40 -1.62
N ILE A 56 15.52 6.91 -0.41
CA ILE A 56 14.48 7.04 0.61
C ILE A 56 14.16 8.51 0.84
N GLU A 57 12.91 8.85 0.57
CA GLU A 57 12.30 10.11 0.96
C GLU A 57 11.57 9.94 2.29
N VAL A 58 11.53 11.01 3.09
CA VAL A 58 10.96 10.96 4.43
C VAL A 58 9.77 11.92 4.53
N LEU A 59 8.63 11.37 4.92
CA LEU A 59 7.47 12.09 5.42
C LEU A 59 7.67 12.32 6.93
N GLU A 60 7.47 13.55 7.40
CA GLU A 60 7.53 13.84 8.84
C GLU A 60 6.43 13.08 9.59
N ALA A 61 6.74 12.61 10.80
CA ALA A 61 5.75 11.95 11.63
C ALA A 61 4.65 12.94 12.04
N ALA A 62 3.40 12.52 11.96
CA ALA A 62 2.26 13.33 12.35
C ALA A 62 1.79 12.96 13.76
N PRO A 63 1.66 13.92 14.69
CA PRO A 63 1.01 13.69 15.98
C PRO A 63 -0.39 13.10 15.78
N ASP A 64 -0.79 12.21 16.69
CA ASP A 64 -2.10 11.55 16.71
C ASP A 64 -2.43 10.67 15.48
N GLN A 65 -1.48 10.46 14.56
CA GLN A 65 -1.61 9.56 13.41
C GLN A 65 -0.60 8.40 13.53
N PRO A 66 -0.84 7.39 14.38
CA PRO A 66 0.16 6.36 14.63
C PRO A 66 0.47 5.50 13.40
N ASP A 67 -0.53 5.26 12.55
CA ASP A 67 -0.43 4.39 11.37
C ASP A 67 0.17 5.09 10.13
N ILE A 68 0.50 6.39 10.20
CA ILE A 68 1.13 7.14 9.09
C ILE A 68 2.51 6.58 8.71
N VAL A 69 3.12 5.77 9.58
CA VAL A 69 4.33 4.98 9.30
C VAL A 69 4.15 4.01 8.14
N PHE A 70 2.91 3.57 7.87
CA PHE A 70 2.56 2.64 6.79
C PHE A 70 2.27 3.40 5.48
N THR A 71 3.30 4.03 4.95
CA THR A 71 3.26 4.89 3.75
C THR A 71 2.84 4.17 2.47
N ALA A 72 2.82 2.84 2.44
CA ALA A 72 2.22 2.07 1.36
C ALA A 72 0.74 2.44 1.14
N ASN A 73 0.04 2.84 2.20
CA ASN A 73 -1.36 3.25 2.13
C ASN A 73 -1.56 4.76 1.98
N ALA A 74 -0.51 5.56 1.75
CA ALA A 74 -0.68 6.99 1.47
C ALA A 74 -1.50 7.22 0.19
N GLY A 75 -1.28 6.38 -0.82
CA GLY A 75 -1.98 6.45 -2.09
C GLY A 75 -1.27 5.71 -3.22
N ILE A 76 -1.65 6.03 -4.46
CA ILE A 76 -1.05 5.51 -5.69
C ILE A 76 -0.27 6.61 -6.39
N VAL A 77 0.96 6.31 -6.78
CA VAL A 77 1.81 7.20 -7.59
C VAL A 77 1.86 6.71 -9.03
N ASN A 78 1.59 7.60 -9.98
CA ASN A 78 1.67 7.34 -11.41
C ASN A 78 2.42 8.48 -12.12
N GLY A 79 3.73 8.33 -12.31
CA GLY A 79 4.58 9.40 -12.82
C GLY A 79 4.61 10.60 -11.86
N ARG A 80 4.07 11.74 -12.28
CA ARG A 80 3.92 12.97 -11.47
C ARG A 80 2.52 13.16 -10.88
N GLN A 81 1.66 12.16 -11.01
CA GLN A 81 0.34 12.13 -10.41
C GLN A 81 0.38 11.35 -9.09
N PHE A 82 -0.33 11.86 -8.09
CA PHE A 82 -0.62 11.18 -6.83
C PHE A 82 -2.13 11.07 -6.65
N VAL A 83 -2.61 9.84 -6.43
CA VAL A 83 -3.99 9.56 -6.07
C VAL A 83 -4.01 9.19 -4.59
N PRO A 84 -4.37 10.11 -3.68
CA PRO A 84 -4.36 9.84 -2.26
C PRO A 84 -5.39 8.77 -1.91
N SER A 85 -5.08 8.00 -0.89
CA SER A 85 -6.00 7.01 -0.35
C SER A 85 -7.24 7.65 0.24
N ARG A 86 -8.33 6.87 0.21
CA ARG A 86 -9.54 7.13 0.99
C ARG A 86 -9.75 5.92 1.88
N PHE A 87 -9.35 6.06 3.13
CA PHE A 87 -9.39 4.99 4.12
C PHE A 87 -10.82 4.58 4.44
N MET A 88 -11.05 3.28 4.64
CA MET A 88 -12.33 2.76 5.11
C MET A 88 -12.57 3.11 6.59
N HIS A 89 -11.48 3.20 7.35
CA HIS A 89 -11.52 3.44 8.79
C HIS A 89 -11.24 4.91 9.11
N PRO A 90 -12.12 5.59 9.87
CA PRO A 90 -11.94 7.00 10.22
C PRO A 90 -10.67 7.25 11.04
N GLU A 91 -10.16 6.23 11.73
CA GLU A 91 -8.91 6.28 12.50
C GLU A 91 -7.67 6.64 11.65
N ARG A 92 -7.72 6.39 10.33
CA ARG A 92 -6.63 6.71 9.39
C ARG A 92 -6.94 7.87 8.44
N GLU A 93 -8.17 8.39 8.43
CA GLU A 93 -8.54 9.53 7.57
C GLU A 93 -7.70 10.79 7.86
N GLY A 94 -7.25 10.95 9.11
CA GLY A 94 -6.40 12.05 9.55
C GLY A 94 -4.99 12.06 8.94
N GLU A 95 -4.56 10.97 8.30
CA GLU A 95 -3.26 10.86 7.62
C GLU A 95 -3.26 11.60 6.28
N VAL A 96 -4.38 11.54 5.55
CA VAL A 96 -4.51 12.02 4.16
C VAL A 96 -4.04 13.46 3.96
N PRO A 97 -4.34 14.44 4.84
CA PRO A 97 -3.82 15.80 4.69
C PRO A 97 -2.30 15.89 4.71
N PHE A 98 -1.60 15.07 5.50
CA PHE A 98 -0.14 15.05 5.59
C PHE A 98 0.48 14.46 4.33
N ASP A 99 -0.07 13.33 3.86
CA ASP A 99 0.37 12.70 2.60
C ASP A 99 0.20 13.66 1.43
N VAL A 100 -1.00 14.25 1.29
CA VAL A 100 -1.30 15.21 0.22
C VAL A 100 -0.35 16.40 0.26
N ALA A 101 -0.16 17.01 1.43
CA ALA A 101 0.73 18.15 1.58
C ALA A 101 2.16 17.80 1.17
N TRP A 102 2.65 16.62 1.56
CA TRP A 102 3.97 16.15 1.16
C TRP A 102 4.07 16.00 -0.36
N PHE A 103 3.14 15.31 -1.00
CA PHE A 103 3.18 15.10 -2.46
C PHE A 103 3.06 16.42 -3.24
N GLU A 104 2.20 17.35 -2.81
CA GLU A 104 2.10 18.68 -3.42
C GLU A 104 3.41 19.47 -3.31
N GLN A 105 4.04 19.48 -2.14
CA GLN A 105 5.33 20.15 -1.92
C GLN A 105 6.45 19.55 -2.78
N HIS A 106 6.34 18.27 -3.14
CA HIS A 106 7.30 17.56 -4.00
C HIS A 106 6.93 17.61 -5.50
N GLY A 107 5.96 18.48 -5.85
CA GLY A 107 5.60 18.81 -7.23
C GLY A 107 4.75 17.75 -7.92
N PHE A 108 3.97 16.97 -7.16
CA PHE A 108 2.98 16.06 -7.72
C PHE A 108 1.63 16.76 -7.91
N THR A 109 0.90 16.34 -8.94
CA THR A 109 -0.51 16.69 -9.13
C THR A 109 -1.37 15.71 -8.35
N VAL A 110 -2.28 16.22 -7.52
CA VAL A 110 -3.17 15.40 -6.68
C VAL A 110 -4.52 15.22 -7.35
N ASP A 111 -4.88 13.97 -7.66
CA ASP A 111 -6.17 13.60 -8.25
C ASP A 111 -6.93 12.67 -7.32
N ARG A 112 -8.12 13.07 -6.88
CA ARG A 112 -8.84 12.36 -5.81
C ARG A 112 -9.87 11.36 -6.34
N LEU A 113 -10.02 10.25 -5.61
CA LEU A 113 -11.17 9.37 -5.74
C LEU A 113 -12.46 10.08 -5.30
N PRO A 114 -13.64 9.69 -5.81
CA PRO A 114 -14.92 10.19 -5.34
C PRO A 114 -15.17 9.88 -3.86
N ASP A 115 -16.00 10.70 -3.21
CA ASP A 115 -16.22 10.59 -1.77
C ASP A 115 -16.95 9.33 -1.27
N HIS A 116 -17.50 8.54 -2.18
CA HIS A 116 -18.35 7.38 -1.85
C HIS A 116 -17.64 6.04 -2.11
N VAL A 117 -16.34 6.04 -2.40
CA VAL A 117 -15.55 4.82 -2.64
C VAL A 117 -14.23 4.86 -1.90
N HIS A 118 -13.90 3.77 -1.20
CA HIS A 118 -12.64 3.61 -0.49
C HIS A 118 -11.59 2.92 -1.35
N HIS A 119 -10.33 3.34 -1.20
CA HIS A 119 -9.17 2.64 -1.75
C HIS A 119 -7.93 3.01 -0.94
N GLU A 120 -7.18 2.01 -0.48
CA GLU A 120 -6.06 2.17 0.45
C GLU A 120 -4.69 2.07 -0.23
N GLY A 121 -4.61 2.56 -1.47
CA GLY A 121 -3.35 2.95 -2.09
C GLY A 121 -2.52 1.76 -2.55
N ALA A 122 -1.19 1.91 -2.51
CA ALA A 122 -0.26 0.89 -2.98
C ALA A 122 -0.24 -0.38 -2.11
N GLY A 123 -0.78 -0.32 -0.88
CA GLY A 123 -1.06 -1.51 -0.08
C GLY A 123 -2.14 -2.40 -0.70
N ASP A 124 -3.09 -1.82 -1.44
CA ASP A 124 -4.19 -2.55 -2.08
C ASP A 124 -4.11 -2.62 -3.60
N ALA A 125 -3.26 -1.83 -4.27
CA ALA A 125 -3.04 -1.94 -5.70
C ALA A 125 -1.56 -1.87 -6.08
N LEU A 126 -1.07 -2.94 -6.72
CA LEU A 126 0.32 -3.09 -7.13
C LEU A 126 0.46 -3.25 -8.65
N PRO A 127 1.44 -2.59 -9.28
CA PRO A 127 1.68 -2.73 -10.71
C PRO A 127 2.30 -4.08 -11.07
N PHE A 128 1.79 -4.72 -12.12
CA PHE A 128 2.43 -5.88 -12.76
C PHE A 128 2.28 -5.80 -14.28
N GLY A 129 3.40 -5.70 -15.00
CA GLY A 129 3.36 -5.46 -16.43
C GLY A 129 2.73 -4.10 -16.77
N ASN A 130 1.64 -4.11 -17.52
CA ASN A 130 0.88 -2.92 -17.94
C ASN A 130 -0.46 -2.76 -17.21
N VAL A 131 -0.69 -3.51 -16.14
CA VAL A 131 -1.91 -3.46 -15.34
C VAL A 131 -1.61 -3.14 -13.88
N LEU A 132 -2.63 -2.69 -13.16
CA LEU A 132 -2.66 -2.71 -11.70
C LEU A 132 -3.44 -3.94 -11.25
N LEU A 133 -2.84 -4.81 -10.44
CA LEU A 133 -3.59 -5.79 -9.67
C LEU A 133 -4.13 -5.06 -8.43
N SER A 134 -5.43 -5.14 -8.15
CA SER A 134 -6.04 -4.44 -7.00
C SER A 134 -6.92 -5.38 -6.18
N GLY A 135 -6.64 -5.46 -4.89
CA GLY A 135 -7.44 -6.16 -3.89
C GLY A 135 -8.71 -5.37 -3.56
N TYR A 136 -9.77 -6.09 -3.17
CA TYR A 136 -10.98 -5.49 -2.60
C TYR A 136 -11.57 -6.39 -1.51
N ARG A 137 -12.56 -5.84 -0.78
CA ARG A 137 -13.49 -6.46 0.20
C ARG A 137 -13.32 -5.94 1.63
N PHE A 138 -12.08 -5.88 2.13
CA PHE A 138 -11.83 -5.50 3.53
C PHE A 138 -11.51 -4.02 3.71
N ARG A 139 -10.86 -3.39 2.73
CA ARG A 139 -10.36 -2.01 2.82
C ARG A 139 -10.73 -1.18 1.60
N SER A 140 -10.38 -1.69 0.42
CA SER A 140 -10.78 -1.07 -0.85
C SER A 140 -12.11 -1.62 -1.39
N ASP A 141 -12.90 -0.73 -1.98
CA ASP A 141 -14.14 -1.07 -2.68
C ASP A 141 -13.85 -1.52 -4.11
N ALA A 142 -14.50 -2.59 -4.59
CA ALA A 142 -14.38 -3.01 -5.99
C ALA A 142 -14.78 -1.90 -6.98
N ALA A 143 -15.71 -1.02 -6.59
CA ALA A 143 -16.15 0.13 -7.38
C ALA A 143 -15.03 1.16 -7.59
N SER A 144 -14.09 1.30 -6.65
CA SER A 144 -12.96 2.23 -6.76
C SER A 144 -12.04 1.92 -7.95
N HIS A 145 -11.97 0.64 -8.38
CA HIS A 145 -11.07 0.18 -9.43
C HIS A 145 -11.36 0.83 -10.79
N ALA A 146 -12.62 1.14 -11.09
CA ALA A 146 -12.99 1.85 -12.31
C ALA A 146 -12.50 3.30 -12.29
N TYR A 147 -12.54 3.96 -11.13
CA TYR A 147 -12.00 5.32 -10.97
C TYR A 147 -10.48 5.30 -11.01
N LEU A 148 -9.83 4.37 -10.32
CA LEU A 148 -8.39 4.20 -10.34
C LEU A 148 -7.88 3.95 -11.77
N SER A 149 -8.58 3.13 -12.56
CA SER A 149 -8.25 2.90 -13.96
C SER A 149 -8.34 4.18 -14.81
N ARG A 150 -9.35 5.03 -14.57
CA ARG A 150 -9.49 6.31 -15.28
C ARG A 150 -8.43 7.33 -14.88
N LEU A 151 -8.12 7.42 -13.58
CA LEU A 151 -7.13 8.37 -13.06
C LEU A 151 -5.72 8.01 -13.53
N THR A 152 -5.36 6.72 -13.44
CA THR A 152 -4.01 6.25 -13.77
C THR A 152 -3.80 5.91 -15.25
N GLY A 153 -4.89 5.67 -16.00
CA GLY A 153 -4.84 5.14 -17.36
C GLY A 153 -4.45 3.66 -17.45
N ALA A 154 -4.16 2.99 -16.33
CA ALA A 154 -3.83 1.58 -16.29
C ALA A 154 -5.11 0.72 -16.26
N ALA A 155 -5.09 -0.43 -16.93
CA ALA A 155 -6.15 -1.41 -16.73
C ALA A 155 -6.02 -2.01 -15.32
N VAL A 156 -7.14 -2.14 -14.60
CA VAL A 156 -7.16 -2.75 -13.27
C VAL A 156 -7.66 -4.19 -13.36
N ARG A 157 -6.97 -5.10 -12.68
CA ARG A 157 -7.35 -6.50 -12.47
C ARG A 157 -7.75 -6.66 -11.02
N SER A 158 -9.02 -6.90 -10.78
CA SER A 158 -9.57 -7.04 -9.42
C SER A 158 -9.36 -8.46 -8.89
N VAL A 159 -8.96 -8.57 -7.62
CA VAL A 159 -8.94 -9.83 -6.86
C VAL A 159 -9.67 -9.66 -5.54
N GLU A 160 -10.52 -10.62 -5.18
CA GLU A 160 -11.21 -10.60 -3.90
C GLU A 160 -10.30 -11.17 -2.81
N LEU A 161 -10.10 -10.40 -1.74
CA LEU A 161 -9.40 -10.89 -0.57
C LEU A 161 -10.32 -11.82 0.24
N ALA A 162 -9.87 -13.03 0.51
CA ALA A 162 -10.70 -14.09 1.11
C ALA A 162 -10.58 -14.14 2.64
N ASP A 163 -9.48 -13.65 3.20
CA ASP A 163 -9.10 -13.80 4.60
C ASP A 163 -8.83 -12.43 5.24
N GLU A 164 -9.52 -12.11 6.34
CA GLU A 164 -9.40 -10.83 7.04
C GLU A 164 -8.02 -10.58 7.65
N ARG A 165 -7.21 -11.64 7.84
CA ARG A 165 -5.82 -11.52 8.29
C ARG A 165 -4.91 -11.00 7.17
N LEU A 166 -5.35 -11.16 5.92
CA LEU A 166 -4.68 -10.75 4.69
C LEU A 166 -5.50 -9.63 4.02
N TYR A 167 -5.78 -8.58 4.79
CA TYR A 167 -6.76 -7.53 4.47
C TYR A 167 -6.28 -6.49 3.44
N HIS A 168 -4.99 -6.50 3.09
CA HIS A 168 -4.41 -5.72 1.99
C HIS A 168 -3.76 -6.64 0.95
N LEU A 169 -3.75 -6.20 -0.30
CA LEU A 169 -3.15 -6.96 -1.41
C LEU A 169 -1.65 -7.23 -1.19
N ASP A 170 -0.89 -6.26 -0.69
CA ASP A 170 0.57 -6.36 -0.50
C ASP A 170 0.99 -7.44 0.51
N LEU A 171 0.09 -7.92 1.35
CA LEU A 171 0.27 -9.09 2.23
C LEU A 171 0.27 -10.41 1.45
N THR A 172 -0.25 -10.41 0.22
CA THR A 172 -0.51 -11.62 -0.59
C THR A 172 0.17 -11.59 -1.95
N PHE A 173 0.61 -10.42 -2.41
CA PHE A 173 1.19 -10.22 -3.73
C PHE A 173 2.41 -9.31 -3.65
N CYS A 174 3.57 -9.80 -4.07
CA CYS A 174 4.79 -9.01 -4.14
C CYS A 174 5.45 -9.16 -5.52
N PRO A 175 5.25 -8.19 -6.45
CA PRO A 175 5.91 -8.19 -7.75
C PRO A 175 7.43 -8.06 -7.62
N LEU A 176 8.18 -8.98 -8.25
CA LEU A 176 9.65 -8.98 -8.22
C LEU A 176 10.27 -8.45 -9.51
N ASP A 177 9.69 -8.84 -10.65
CA ASP A 177 10.09 -8.37 -11.96
C ASP A 177 8.93 -8.51 -12.97
N GLY A 178 9.19 -8.24 -14.26
CA GLY A 178 8.16 -8.35 -15.30
C GLY A 178 7.65 -9.77 -15.59
N ARG A 179 8.08 -10.79 -14.84
CA ARG A 179 7.68 -12.20 -15.00
C ARG A 179 7.36 -12.89 -13.68
N ARG A 180 7.95 -12.45 -12.58
CA ARG A 180 7.91 -13.13 -11.28
C ARG A 180 7.22 -12.30 -10.21
N ALA A 181 6.43 -12.97 -9.38
CA ALA A 181 5.87 -12.40 -8.15
C ALA A 181 5.86 -13.45 -7.04
N ILE A 182 6.12 -13.03 -5.80
CA ILE A 182 5.85 -13.84 -4.61
C ILE A 182 4.37 -13.72 -4.29
N VAL A 183 3.72 -14.84 -4.01
CA VAL A 183 2.28 -14.90 -3.78
C VAL A 183 1.91 -15.77 -2.59
N ALA A 184 0.83 -15.39 -1.90
CA ALA A 184 0.14 -16.22 -0.92
C ALA A 184 -1.29 -16.49 -1.42
N PRO A 185 -1.51 -17.53 -2.26
CA PRO A 185 -2.78 -17.75 -2.95
C PRO A 185 -3.98 -17.95 -2.03
N ASP A 186 -3.74 -18.36 -0.79
CA ASP A 186 -4.78 -18.55 0.21
C ASP A 186 -5.43 -17.25 0.69
N GLY A 187 -4.81 -16.11 0.42
CA GLY A 187 -5.42 -14.79 0.62
C GLY A 187 -6.48 -14.43 -0.41
N TRP A 188 -6.66 -15.20 -1.49
CA TRP A 188 -7.62 -14.89 -2.55
C TRP A 188 -8.72 -15.93 -2.69
N ASP A 189 -9.87 -15.46 -3.15
CA ASP A 189 -10.94 -16.32 -3.60
C ASP A 189 -10.53 -17.12 -4.86
N ARG A 190 -11.36 -18.10 -5.24
CA ARG A 190 -11.06 -18.97 -6.39
C ARG A 190 -10.91 -18.19 -7.69
N TYR A 191 -11.67 -17.12 -7.89
CA TYR A 191 -11.57 -16.30 -9.09
C TYR A 191 -10.28 -15.48 -9.09
N GLY A 192 -9.95 -14.82 -7.98
CA GLY A 192 -8.73 -14.03 -7.80
C GLY A 192 -7.47 -14.85 -8.05
N ARG A 193 -7.40 -16.08 -7.56
CA ARG A 193 -6.29 -17.02 -7.87
C ARG A 193 -6.09 -17.19 -9.38
N ARG A 194 -7.16 -17.42 -10.14
CA ARG A 194 -7.09 -17.56 -11.61
C ARG A 194 -6.67 -16.27 -12.31
N VAL A 195 -7.10 -15.12 -11.80
CA VAL A 195 -6.67 -13.82 -12.33
C VAL A 195 -5.15 -13.68 -12.19
N VAL A 196 -4.60 -14.01 -11.03
CA VAL A 196 -3.16 -13.90 -10.75
C VAL A 196 -2.35 -14.95 -11.53
N GLU A 197 -2.82 -16.21 -11.59
CA GLU A 197 -2.22 -17.28 -12.40
C GLU A 197 -2.15 -16.94 -13.89
N ALA A 198 -3.17 -16.25 -14.42
CA ALA A 198 -3.16 -15.79 -15.81
C ALA A 198 -2.28 -14.54 -16.02
N LEU A 199 -2.11 -13.72 -14.99
CA LEU A 199 -1.36 -12.47 -15.05
C LEU A 199 0.15 -12.67 -14.92
N VAL A 200 0.58 -13.54 -14.00
CA VAL A 200 2.00 -13.70 -13.63
C VAL A 200 2.56 -14.99 -14.25
N PRO A 201 3.55 -14.87 -15.16
CA PRO A 201 4.15 -16.05 -15.81
C PRO A 201 4.82 -17.04 -14.86
N GLU A 202 5.46 -16.54 -13.80
CA GLU A 202 6.29 -17.33 -12.89
C GLU A 202 5.94 -17.00 -11.43
N LEU A 203 4.93 -17.69 -10.90
CA LEU A 203 4.52 -17.55 -9.49
C LEU A 203 5.52 -18.21 -8.55
N LEU A 204 5.92 -17.49 -7.50
CA LEU A 204 6.66 -18.02 -6.36
C LEU A 204 5.69 -18.12 -5.17
N VAL A 205 5.16 -19.31 -4.94
CA VAL A 205 4.14 -19.55 -3.90
C VAL A 205 4.81 -19.73 -2.53
N LEU A 206 4.33 -18.98 -1.54
CA LEU A 206 4.68 -19.14 -0.12
C LEU A 206 3.91 -20.28 0.55
#